data_AF-A0A9X1LPV3-F1
#
_entry.id   AF-A0A9X1LPV3-F1
#
_cell.length_a   1.000
_cell.length_b   1.000
_cell.length_c   1.000
_cell.angle_alpha   90.00
_cell.angle_beta   90.00
_cell.angle_gamma   90.00
#
_symmetry.space_group_name_H-M   'P 1'
#
loop_
_entity.id
_entity.type
_entity.pdbx_description
1 polymer ?
#
loop_
_entity_poly.entity_id
_entity_poly.type
_entity_poly.pdbx_seq_one_letter_code
_entity_poly.pdbx_strand_id
1 'polypeptide(L)'
;MPSTLLSRLGARTGRLYFAAQALLGAAWWIAVALSDPKQSGTVRELTLGHLDPVWVAAMDVPLFVLASGIVALGARSAVWVVVPWTALVTAALGVYATVTGLAGWGVLCMIAATAGSIGAGMLVLLGRLPTEWILFGPFSFRLATATTNRAHITRSALQIVVFWGLFLGIIPAIIVFFEQRWHLHLDVPAGVRWGGGILFVAAGALGLWSAYTMSTRGEGTPLPSAIARRLVIDGPYRFVRNPMAIAGIAQGVSVGLLAGSWLVVVYALSGSLIWNWIVRPLEEEDLEARFGDEYAEYASAVRCWIPQPRPFHADVNIR
;
A
#
# COMPACT_ATOMS: atom_id res chain seq x y z
N MET A 1 -25.81 3.81 3.98
CA MET A 1 -24.39 3.54 4.28
C MET A 1 -23.88 2.50 3.30
N PRO A 2 -23.04 2.88 2.33
CA PRO A 2 -22.42 1.87 1.47
C PRO A 2 -21.53 0.98 2.35
N SER A 3 -21.82 -0.31 2.38
CA SER A 3 -21.01 -1.29 3.12
C SER A 3 -19.62 -1.33 2.49
N THR A 4 -18.66 -0.61 3.04
CA THR A 4 -17.26 -0.73 2.62
C THR A 4 -16.86 -2.20 2.80
N LEU A 5 -16.08 -2.78 1.89
CA LEU A 5 -15.67 -4.20 1.99
C LEU A 5 -14.99 -4.49 3.34
N LEU A 6 -14.32 -3.48 3.92
CA LEU A 6 -13.72 -3.52 5.25
C LEU A 6 -14.76 -3.71 6.37
N SER A 7 -15.98 -3.16 6.24
CA SER A 7 -17.08 -3.37 7.20
C SER A 7 -17.58 -4.82 7.25
N ARG A 8 -17.32 -5.61 6.19
CA ARG A 8 -17.66 -7.05 6.15
C ARG A 8 -16.57 -7.93 6.75
N LEU A 9 -15.39 -7.38 7.02
CA LEU A 9 -14.31 -8.11 7.67
C LEU A 9 -14.57 -8.14 9.18
N GLY A 10 -14.54 -9.34 9.75
CA GLY A 10 -14.70 -9.53 11.19
C GLY A 10 -13.81 -10.63 11.72
N ALA A 11 -14.03 -11.00 12.99
CA ALA A 11 -13.22 -12.00 13.68
C ALA A 11 -13.16 -13.36 12.94
N ARG A 12 -14.22 -13.74 12.20
CA ARG A 12 -14.22 -14.96 11.37
C ARG A 12 -13.16 -14.90 10.26
N THR A 13 -13.04 -13.77 9.57
CA THR A 13 -12.04 -13.57 8.51
C THR A 13 -10.62 -13.61 9.09
N GLY A 14 -10.41 -12.99 10.25
CA GLY A 14 -9.12 -13.09 10.95
C GLY A 14 -8.75 -14.53 11.33
N ARG A 15 -9.71 -15.32 11.83
CA ARG A 15 -9.48 -16.75 12.13
C ARG A 15 -9.18 -17.58 10.87
N LEU A 16 -9.86 -17.30 9.76
CA LEU A 16 -9.58 -17.97 8.48
C LEU A 16 -8.16 -17.65 7.97
N TYR A 17 -7.71 -16.41 8.12
CA TYR A 17 -6.34 -16.05 7.82
C TYR A 17 -5.35 -16.86 8.66
N PHE A 18 -5.53 -16.93 9.99
CA PHE A 18 -4.64 -17.72 10.85
C PHE A 18 -4.70 -19.22 10.56
N ALA A 19 -5.85 -19.75 10.12
CA ALA A 19 -5.95 -21.13 9.64
C ALA A 19 -5.07 -21.35 8.39
N ALA A 20 -5.17 -20.46 7.42
CA ALA A 20 -4.34 -20.49 6.22
C ALA A 20 -2.86 -20.32 6.56
N GLN A 21 -2.51 -19.41 7.46
CA GLN A 21 -1.13 -19.19 7.93
C GLN A 21 -0.56 -20.44 8.61
N ALA A 22 -1.33 -21.13 9.46
CA ALA A 22 -0.91 -22.38 10.08
C ALA A 22 -0.65 -23.47 9.05
N LEU A 23 -1.58 -23.66 8.10
CA LEU A 23 -1.45 -24.67 7.05
C LEU A 23 -0.27 -24.39 6.11
N LEU A 24 -0.12 -23.14 5.68
CA LEU A 24 0.99 -22.71 4.83
C LEU A 24 2.34 -22.82 5.54
N GLY A 25 2.41 -22.42 6.82
CA GLY A 25 3.61 -22.56 7.64
C GLY A 25 4.00 -24.04 7.85
N ALA A 26 3.04 -24.91 8.12
CA ALA A 26 3.27 -26.35 8.23
C ALA A 26 3.75 -26.94 6.90
N ALA A 27 3.10 -26.59 5.78
CA ALA A 27 3.50 -27.04 4.44
C ALA A 27 4.91 -26.56 4.08
N TRP A 28 5.28 -25.33 4.44
CA TRP A 28 6.63 -24.80 4.24
C TRP A 28 7.67 -25.56 5.07
N TRP A 29 7.40 -25.86 6.35
CA TRP A 29 8.31 -26.68 7.17
C TRP A 29 8.50 -28.10 6.62
N ILE A 30 7.44 -28.71 6.09
CA ILE A 30 7.53 -29.99 5.38
C ILE A 30 8.44 -29.85 4.14
N ALA A 31 8.28 -28.79 3.35
CA ALA A 31 9.13 -28.54 2.19
C ALA A 31 10.61 -28.32 2.57
N VAL A 32 10.88 -27.62 3.68
CA VAL A 32 12.23 -27.46 4.23
C VAL A 32 12.82 -28.81 4.66
N ALA A 33 12.03 -29.67 5.30
CA ALA A 33 12.47 -31.00 5.74
C ALA A 33 12.75 -31.95 4.58
N LEU A 34 11.99 -31.82 3.48
CA LEU A 34 12.17 -32.61 2.25
C LEU A 34 13.28 -32.07 1.33
N SER A 35 13.79 -30.86 1.59
CA SER A 35 14.83 -30.24 0.76
C SER A 35 16.20 -30.88 1.00
N ASP A 36 16.88 -31.31 -0.06
CA ASP A 36 18.24 -31.85 0.03
C ASP A 36 19.23 -30.75 0.48
N PRO A 37 19.95 -30.93 1.61
CA PRO A 37 20.93 -29.96 2.08
C PRO A 37 22.10 -29.71 1.12
N LYS A 38 22.36 -30.62 0.17
CA LYS A 38 23.47 -30.54 -0.77
C LYS A 38 23.10 -29.88 -2.10
N GLN A 39 21.81 -29.66 -2.35
CA GLN A 39 21.33 -29.05 -3.59
C GLN A 39 21.14 -27.54 -3.42
N SER A 40 21.73 -26.76 -4.33
CA SER A 40 21.55 -25.31 -4.33
C SER A 40 20.21 -24.88 -4.92
N GLY A 41 19.68 -23.76 -4.45
CA GLY A 41 18.39 -23.20 -4.87
C GLY A 41 17.17 -23.91 -4.28
N THR A 42 17.35 -24.73 -3.24
CA THR A 42 16.23 -25.38 -2.55
C THR A 42 15.43 -24.38 -1.70
N VAL A 43 14.19 -24.74 -1.35
CA VAL A 43 13.34 -23.92 -0.46
C VAL A 43 14.09 -23.57 0.82
N ARG A 44 14.81 -24.55 1.40
CA ARG A 44 15.65 -24.35 2.58
C ARG A 44 16.69 -23.24 2.38
N GLU A 45 17.50 -23.29 1.33
CA GLU A 45 18.54 -22.29 1.11
C GLU A 45 17.94 -20.90 0.80
N LEU A 46 16.90 -20.84 -0.03
CA LEU A 46 16.27 -19.58 -0.43
C LEU A 46 15.57 -18.85 0.72
N THR A 47 15.09 -19.59 1.72
CA THR A 47 14.27 -19.04 2.83
C THR A 47 14.94 -19.04 4.20
N LEU A 48 15.87 -19.96 4.46
CA LEU A 48 16.62 -20.05 5.73
C LEU A 48 18.12 -19.81 5.54
N GLY A 49 18.63 -19.83 4.30
CA GLY A 49 20.06 -19.76 4.05
C GLY A 49 20.79 -20.92 4.72
N HIS A 50 21.78 -20.59 5.56
CA HIS A 50 22.59 -21.56 6.29
C HIS A 50 22.14 -21.76 7.74
N LEU A 51 21.00 -21.20 8.15
CA LEU A 51 20.44 -21.46 9.48
C LEU A 51 20.15 -22.95 9.65
N ASP A 52 20.40 -23.47 10.86
CA ASP A 52 20.06 -24.85 11.20
C ASP A 52 18.53 -24.99 11.31
N PRO A 53 17.88 -25.75 10.40
CA PRO A 53 16.42 -25.88 10.39
C PRO A 53 15.88 -26.52 11.67
N VAL A 54 16.67 -27.35 12.37
CA VAL A 54 16.19 -28.04 13.58
C VAL A 54 15.92 -27.04 14.68
N TRP A 55 16.86 -26.12 14.92
CA TRP A 55 16.71 -25.08 15.95
C TRP A 55 15.65 -24.06 15.59
N VAL A 56 15.60 -23.66 14.32
CA VAL A 56 14.57 -22.72 13.86
C VAL A 56 13.18 -23.37 13.97
N ALA A 57 13.02 -24.64 13.58
CA ALA A 57 11.76 -25.36 13.70
C ALA A 57 11.31 -25.54 15.15
N ALA A 58 12.25 -25.83 16.06
CA ALA A 58 11.95 -26.02 17.47
C ALA A 58 11.28 -24.80 18.11
N MET A 59 11.62 -23.59 17.65
CA MET A 59 10.98 -22.35 18.10
C MET A 59 9.77 -21.97 17.25
N ASP A 60 9.90 -22.08 15.93
CA ASP A 60 8.91 -21.54 15.00
C ASP A 60 7.66 -22.42 14.90
N VAL A 61 7.77 -23.76 14.94
CA VAL A 61 6.60 -24.63 14.85
C VAL A 61 5.62 -24.38 16.01
N PRO A 62 6.05 -24.29 17.29
CA PRO A 62 5.13 -23.94 18.38
C PRO A 62 4.60 -22.51 18.31
N LEU A 63 5.48 -21.52 18.08
CA LEU A 63 5.15 -20.11 18.24
C LEU A 63 4.51 -19.46 17.01
N PHE A 64 4.72 -20.04 15.82
CA PHE A 64 4.12 -19.60 14.57
C PHE A 64 3.00 -20.54 14.12
N VAL A 65 3.31 -21.80 13.84
CA VAL A 65 2.35 -22.74 13.23
C VAL A 65 1.24 -23.14 14.20
N LEU A 66 1.61 -23.67 15.37
CA LEU A 66 0.62 -24.12 16.36
C LEU A 66 -0.14 -22.95 16.96
N ALA A 67 0.53 -21.85 17.30
CA ALA A 67 -0.13 -20.64 17.79
C ALA A 67 -1.13 -20.08 16.77
N SER A 68 -0.81 -20.06 15.46
CA SER A 68 -1.76 -19.70 14.40
C SER A 68 -2.97 -20.64 14.40
N GLY A 69 -2.75 -21.95 14.53
CA GLY A 69 -3.83 -22.94 14.63
C GLY A 69 -4.73 -22.72 15.85
N ILE A 70 -4.16 -22.38 17.00
CA ILE A 70 -4.91 -22.08 18.23
C ILE A 70 -5.79 -20.83 18.04
N VAL A 71 -5.28 -19.79 17.37
CA VAL A 71 -6.10 -18.61 17.03
C VAL A 71 -7.25 -19.01 16.09
N ALA A 72 -6.98 -19.84 15.09
CA ALA A 72 -7.99 -20.32 14.15
C ALA A 72 -9.14 -21.10 14.84
N LEU A 73 -8.80 -21.88 15.88
CA LEU A 73 -9.76 -22.61 16.71
C LEU A 73 -10.55 -21.73 17.69
N GLY A 74 -10.19 -20.44 17.81
CA GLY A 74 -10.96 -19.44 18.54
C GLY A 74 -10.28 -18.85 19.78
N ALA A 75 -9.09 -19.31 20.15
CA ALA A 75 -8.36 -18.76 21.30
C ALA A 75 -7.70 -17.42 20.96
N ARG A 76 -8.38 -16.32 21.31
CA ARG A 76 -7.95 -14.95 20.99
C ARG A 76 -6.63 -14.55 21.67
N SER A 77 -6.32 -15.12 22.83
CA SER A 77 -5.08 -14.83 23.56
C SER A 77 -3.82 -15.25 22.81
N ALA A 78 -3.90 -16.29 21.97
CA ALA A 78 -2.76 -16.75 21.17
C ALA A 78 -2.29 -15.72 20.13
N VAL A 79 -3.12 -14.71 19.79
CA VAL A 79 -2.71 -13.56 18.96
C VAL A 79 -1.51 -12.84 19.56
N TRP A 80 -1.45 -12.71 20.90
CA TRP A 80 -0.35 -12.07 21.62
C TRP A 80 0.96 -12.88 21.61
N VAL A 81 0.93 -14.11 21.12
CA VAL A 81 2.12 -14.94 20.91
C VAL A 81 2.52 -14.90 19.44
N VAL A 82 1.59 -15.25 18.55
CA VAL A 82 1.91 -15.43 17.13
C VAL A 82 2.28 -14.12 16.44
N VAL A 83 1.60 -13.01 16.72
CA VAL A 83 1.87 -11.73 16.03
C VAL A 83 3.24 -11.17 16.41
N PRO A 84 3.61 -11.05 17.71
CA PRO A 84 4.95 -10.60 18.09
C PRO A 84 6.04 -11.57 17.63
N TRP A 85 5.80 -12.88 17.68
CA TRP A 85 6.75 -13.88 17.18
C TRP A 85 7.00 -13.71 15.67
N THR A 86 5.95 -13.58 14.86
CA THR A 86 6.06 -13.38 13.40
C THR A 86 6.87 -12.12 13.08
N ALA A 87 6.61 -11.02 13.81
CA ALA A 87 7.36 -9.77 13.66
C ALA A 87 8.84 -9.92 14.09
N LEU A 88 9.11 -10.63 15.19
CA LEU A 88 10.46 -10.91 15.66
C LEU A 88 11.26 -11.72 14.64
N VAL A 89 10.67 -12.80 14.11
CA VAL A 89 11.30 -13.64 13.08
C VAL A 89 11.55 -12.80 11.82
N THR A 90 10.61 -11.95 11.41
CA THR A 90 10.80 -11.04 10.26
C THR A 90 12.00 -10.11 10.47
N ALA A 91 12.10 -9.49 11.65
CA ALA A 91 13.21 -8.60 11.97
C ALA A 91 14.55 -9.35 12.03
N ALA A 92 14.60 -10.48 12.73
CA ALA A 92 15.80 -11.29 12.87
C ALA A 92 16.28 -11.83 11.52
N LEU A 93 15.37 -12.37 10.71
CA LEU A 93 15.68 -12.86 9.37
C LEU A 93 16.07 -11.73 8.43
N GLY A 94 15.44 -10.56 8.55
CA GLY A 94 15.81 -9.35 7.81
C GLY A 94 17.23 -8.88 8.10
N VAL A 95 17.64 -8.85 9.38
CA VAL A 95 19.02 -8.56 9.78
C VAL A 95 19.96 -9.64 9.25
N TYR A 96 19.63 -10.92 9.45
CA TYR A 96 20.42 -12.04 8.95
C TYR A 96 20.65 -11.96 7.44
N ALA A 97 19.60 -11.76 6.65
CA ALA A 97 19.68 -11.62 5.19
C ALA A 97 20.46 -10.37 4.76
N THR A 98 20.35 -9.28 5.51
CA THR A 98 21.11 -8.04 5.24
C THR A 98 22.60 -8.18 5.59
N VAL A 99 22.96 -9.03 6.55
CA VAL A 99 24.36 -9.29 6.90
C VAL A 99 24.98 -10.36 5.99
N THR A 100 24.23 -11.40 5.65
CA THR A 100 24.76 -12.57 4.93
C THR A 100 24.48 -12.57 3.43
N GLY A 101 23.41 -11.91 2.98
CA GLY A 101 22.90 -12.03 1.61
C GLY A 101 22.09 -13.30 1.34
N LEU A 102 21.83 -14.12 2.35
CA LEU A 102 21.06 -15.35 2.22
C LEU A 102 19.61 -15.13 2.67
N ALA A 103 18.74 -16.13 2.45
CA ALA A 103 17.37 -16.13 2.98
C ALA A 103 16.45 -14.98 2.52
N GLY A 104 16.76 -14.31 1.41
CA GLY A 104 16.00 -13.14 0.92
C GLY A 104 14.51 -13.42 0.70
N TRP A 105 14.18 -14.58 0.12
CA TRP A 105 12.78 -15.00 -0.07
C TRP A 105 12.07 -15.26 1.26
N GLY A 106 12.80 -15.76 2.26
CA GLY A 106 12.29 -15.94 3.61
C GLY A 106 11.89 -14.61 4.24
N VAL A 107 12.71 -13.57 4.10
CA VAL A 107 12.38 -12.22 4.59
C VAL A 107 11.09 -11.71 3.96
N LEU A 108 10.94 -11.85 2.65
CA LEU A 108 9.75 -11.38 1.95
C LEU A 108 8.48 -12.13 2.41
N CYS A 109 8.55 -13.46 2.54
CA CYS A 109 7.46 -14.26 3.08
C CYS A 109 7.08 -13.81 4.50
N MET A 110 8.07 -13.53 5.33
CA MET A 110 7.86 -13.12 6.72
C MET A 110 7.32 -11.69 6.84
N ILE A 111 7.71 -10.76 5.96
CA ILE A 111 7.10 -9.41 5.86
C ILE A 111 5.61 -9.55 5.53
N ALA A 112 5.27 -10.36 4.53
CA ALA A 112 3.87 -10.60 4.15
C ALA A 112 3.08 -11.27 5.29
N ALA A 113 3.65 -12.30 5.93
CA ALA A 113 3.04 -12.99 7.06
C ALA A 113 2.84 -12.07 8.27
N THR A 114 3.78 -11.15 8.55
CA THR A 114 3.68 -10.16 9.63
C THR A 114 2.57 -9.16 9.35
N ALA A 115 2.54 -8.58 8.14
CA ALA A 115 1.50 -7.63 7.75
C ALA A 115 0.11 -8.26 7.85
N GLY A 116 -0.04 -9.48 7.33
CA GLY A 116 -1.29 -10.24 7.43
C GLY A 116 -1.64 -10.64 8.87
N SER A 117 -0.67 -11.07 9.68
CA SER A 117 -0.84 -11.40 11.10
C SER A 117 -1.31 -10.21 11.93
N ILE A 118 -0.76 -9.02 11.68
CA ILE A 118 -1.20 -7.79 12.35
C ILE A 118 -2.65 -7.48 11.98
N GLY A 119 -3.00 -7.48 10.70
CA GLY A 119 -4.36 -7.21 10.23
C GLY A 119 -5.38 -8.24 10.73
N ALA A 120 -5.05 -9.53 10.63
CA ALA A 120 -5.89 -10.60 11.15
C ALA A 120 -5.99 -10.59 12.67
N GLY A 121 -4.91 -10.25 13.37
CA GLY A 121 -4.88 -10.07 14.82
C GLY A 121 -5.84 -8.95 15.27
N MET A 122 -5.80 -7.80 14.58
CA MET A 122 -6.77 -6.72 14.79
C MET A 122 -8.21 -7.19 14.56
N LEU A 123 -8.47 -7.95 13.50
CA LEU A 123 -9.80 -8.51 13.24
C LEU A 123 -10.28 -9.47 14.34
N VAL A 124 -9.39 -10.33 14.88
CA VAL A 124 -9.74 -11.28 15.94
C VAL A 124 -9.96 -10.58 17.28
N LEU A 125 -9.14 -9.57 17.61
CA LEU A 125 -9.18 -8.87 18.89
C LEU A 125 -10.26 -7.77 18.93
N LEU A 126 -10.34 -6.94 17.89
CA LEU A 126 -11.20 -5.75 17.83
C LEU A 126 -12.51 -6.01 17.06
N GLY A 127 -12.60 -7.11 16.30
CA GLY A 127 -13.76 -7.42 15.47
C GLY A 127 -13.86 -6.59 14.18
N ARG A 128 -12.95 -5.65 13.95
CA ARG A 128 -12.87 -4.76 12.79
C ARG A 128 -11.44 -4.28 12.58
N LEU A 129 -11.12 -3.73 11.40
CA LEU A 129 -9.89 -3.00 11.17
C LEU A 129 -10.09 -1.53 11.59
N PRO A 130 -9.29 -0.98 12.52
CA PRO A 130 -9.42 0.41 12.97
C PRO A 130 -8.83 1.36 11.93
N THR A 131 -9.49 1.49 10.79
CA THR A 131 -9.06 2.35 9.66
C THR A 131 -8.97 3.81 10.08
N GLU A 132 -9.73 4.22 11.09
CA GLU A 132 -9.66 5.54 11.72
C GLU A 132 -8.27 5.85 12.31
N TRP A 133 -7.51 4.85 12.75
CA TRP A 133 -6.15 5.06 13.30
C TRP A 133 -5.14 5.52 12.25
N ILE A 134 -5.36 5.17 10.98
CA ILE A 134 -4.51 5.64 9.87
C ILE A 134 -4.66 7.16 9.67
N LEU A 135 -5.80 7.73 10.09
CA LEU A 135 -6.06 9.18 10.01
C LEU A 135 -5.47 9.94 11.20
N PHE A 136 -5.21 9.28 12.33
CA PHE A 136 -4.56 9.88 13.50
C PHE A 136 -3.03 9.88 13.31
N GLY A 137 -2.55 10.83 12.50
CA GLY A 137 -1.13 10.97 12.20
C GLY A 137 -0.80 12.23 11.37
N PRO A 138 0.40 12.30 10.74
CA PRO A 138 0.76 13.40 9.84
C PRO A 138 -0.15 13.51 8.61
N PHE A 139 -1.02 12.51 8.37
CA PHE A 139 -2.01 12.45 7.29
C PHE A 139 -3.42 12.92 7.67
N SER A 140 -3.60 13.51 8.86
CA SER A 140 -4.90 14.11 9.24
C SER A 140 -5.29 15.22 8.25
N PHE A 141 -6.48 15.11 7.67
CA PHE A 141 -7.08 16.15 6.83
C PHE A 141 -7.33 17.40 7.68
N ARG A 142 -6.39 18.34 7.66
CA ARG A 142 -6.56 19.64 8.32
C ARG A 142 -7.13 20.63 7.31
N LEU A 143 -8.26 21.23 7.67
CA LEU A 143 -8.82 22.39 6.98
C LEU A 143 -7.76 23.49 6.94
N ALA A 144 -7.33 23.92 5.75
CA ALA A 144 -6.47 25.09 5.62
C ALA A 144 -7.26 26.37 5.82
N THR A 145 -6.78 27.21 6.73
CA THR A 145 -7.18 28.60 6.84
C THR A 145 -6.62 29.38 5.66
N ALA A 146 -7.47 30.08 4.90
CA ALA A 146 -7.05 30.86 3.74
C ALA A 146 -6.14 32.02 4.16
N THR A 147 -4.82 31.90 3.90
CA THR A 147 -3.87 33.01 4.09
C THR A 147 -2.98 33.20 2.85
N THR A 148 -2.99 34.40 2.31
CA THR A 148 -2.33 34.83 1.06
C THR A 148 -0.87 35.28 1.28
N ASN A 149 -0.10 34.58 2.11
CA ASN A 149 1.30 34.95 2.35
C ASN A 149 2.26 34.17 1.43
N ARG A 150 3.22 34.85 0.77
CA ARG A 150 4.27 34.22 -0.06
C ARG A 150 5.05 33.13 0.70
N ALA A 151 5.19 33.29 2.02
CA ALA A 151 5.78 32.29 2.91
C ALA A 151 4.98 30.96 2.99
N HIS A 152 3.67 30.98 2.76
CA HIS A 152 2.85 29.76 2.71
C HIS A 152 3.01 28.99 1.40
N ILE A 153 3.18 29.70 0.27
CA ILE A 153 3.40 29.07 -1.05
C ILE A 153 4.74 28.32 -1.05
N THR A 154 5.81 28.95 -0.58
CA THR A 154 7.15 28.33 -0.53
C THR A 154 7.19 27.13 0.41
N ARG A 155 6.61 27.24 1.62
CA ARG A 155 6.52 26.12 2.58
C ARG A 155 5.77 24.93 2.01
N SER A 156 4.67 25.19 1.32
CA SER A 156 3.85 24.11 0.78
C SER A 156 4.51 23.48 -0.46
N ALA A 157 5.20 24.26 -1.30
CA ALA A 157 5.98 23.73 -2.41
C ALA A 157 7.13 22.83 -1.90
N LEU A 158 7.80 23.26 -0.83
CA LEU A 158 8.79 22.43 -0.14
C LEU A 158 8.17 21.15 0.42
N GLN A 159 6.98 21.23 1.02
CA GLN A 159 6.27 20.05 1.53
C GLN A 159 5.93 19.06 0.41
N ILE A 160 5.47 19.52 -0.75
CA ILE A 160 5.26 18.65 -1.93
C ILE A 160 6.56 17.97 -2.34
N VAL A 161 7.65 18.73 -2.48
CA VAL A 161 8.94 18.19 -2.92
C VAL A 161 9.46 17.15 -1.91
N VAL A 162 9.38 17.43 -0.61
CA VAL A 162 9.77 16.50 0.45
C VAL A 162 8.88 15.25 0.42
N PHE A 163 7.57 15.43 0.30
CA PHE A 163 6.62 14.32 0.26
C PHE A 163 6.86 13.41 -0.96
N TRP A 164 6.84 13.95 -2.17
CA TRP A 164 7.07 13.15 -3.37
C TRP A 164 8.50 12.64 -3.47
N GLY A 165 9.50 13.40 -3.01
CA GLY A 165 10.88 12.94 -2.92
C GLY A 165 11.06 11.76 -1.96
N LEU A 166 10.31 11.73 -0.87
CA LEU A 166 10.26 10.59 0.05
C LEU A 166 9.61 9.37 -0.63
N PHE A 167 8.41 9.53 -1.19
CA PHE A 167 7.60 8.41 -1.70
C PHE A 167 8.06 7.87 -3.07
N LEU A 168 8.64 8.70 -3.93
CA LEU A 168 9.12 8.32 -5.27
C LEU A 168 10.66 8.24 -5.37
N GLY A 169 11.39 8.74 -4.38
CA GLY A 169 12.86 8.70 -4.35
C GLY A 169 13.40 7.83 -3.23
N ILE A 170 13.28 8.30 -1.98
CA ILE A 170 13.93 7.68 -0.82
C ILE A 170 13.38 6.28 -0.54
N ILE A 171 12.06 6.11 -0.44
CA ILE A 171 11.45 4.80 -0.15
C ILE A 171 11.79 3.79 -1.27
N PRO A 172 11.61 4.11 -2.56
CA PRO A 172 12.05 3.23 -3.64
C PRO A 172 13.54 2.89 -3.60
N ALA A 173 14.41 3.86 -3.30
CA ALA A 173 15.84 3.61 -3.18
C ALA A 173 16.17 2.62 -2.04
N ILE A 174 15.49 2.73 -0.90
CA ILE A 174 15.62 1.78 0.21
C ILE A 174 15.14 0.39 -0.21
N ILE A 175 14.01 0.29 -0.91
CA ILE A 175 13.48 -0.98 -1.40
C ILE A 175 14.46 -1.62 -2.38
N VAL A 176 14.97 -0.87 -3.35
CA VAL A 176 15.96 -1.35 -4.33
C VAL A 176 17.24 -1.82 -3.63
N PHE A 177 17.70 -1.09 -2.62
CA PHE A 177 18.87 -1.49 -1.82
C PHE A 177 18.66 -2.87 -1.18
N PHE A 178 17.52 -3.10 -0.52
CA PHE A 178 17.22 -4.40 0.08
C PHE A 178 16.97 -5.49 -0.96
N GLU A 179 16.31 -5.18 -2.08
CA GLU A 179 16.10 -6.12 -3.19
C GLU A 179 17.42 -6.66 -3.74
N GLN A 180 18.40 -5.77 -3.94
CA GLN A 180 19.74 -6.15 -4.37
C GLN A 180 20.46 -6.92 -3.27
N ARG A 181 20.41 -6.42 -2.03
CA ARG A 181 21.13 -7.00 -0.89
C ARG A 181 20.68 -8.42 -0.55
N TRP A 182 19.39 -8.70 -0.74
CA TRP A 182 18.75 -10.00 -0.51
C TRP A 182 18.70 -10.87 -1.77
N HIS A 183 19.36 -10.45 -2.86
CA HIS A 183 19.42 -11.20 -4.13
C HIS A 183 18.03 -11.54 -4.70
N LEU A 184 17.07 -10.62 -4.55
CA LEU A 184 15.70 -10.72 -5.08
C LEU A 184 15.52 -9.99 -6.42
N HIS A 185 16.57 -9.35 -6.92
CA HIS A 185 16.52 -8.57 -8.16
C HIS A 185 16.28 -9.48 -9.37
N LEU A 186 15.52 -8.96 -10.33
CA LEU A 186 15.28 -9.60 -11.62
C LEU A 186 15.93 -8.77 -12.71
N ASP A 187 16.62 -9.44 -13.63
CA ASP A 187 17.15 -8.79 -14.82
C ASP A 187 16.00 -8.42 -15.77
N VAL A 188 15.75 -7.12 -15.88
CA VAL A 188 14.73 -6.59 -16.78
C VAL A 188 15.35 -6.10 -18.09
N PRO A 189 14.73 -6.41 -19.26
CA PRO A 189 15.16 -5.86 -20.53
C PRO A 189 15.12 -4.32 -20.55
N ALA A 190 16.00 -3.69 -21.33
CA ALA A 190 16.03 -2.24 -21.48
C ALA A 190 14.68 -1.64 -21.91
N GLY A 191 13.89 -2.37 -22.72
CA GLY A 191 12.56 -1.95 -23.13
C GLY A 191 11.59 -1.69 -21.97
N VAL A 192 11.69 -2.46 -20.87
CA VAL A 192 10.88 -2.25 -19.67
C VAL A 192 11.22 -0.92 -19.00
N ARG A 193 12.52 -0.58 -18.92
CA ARG A 193 13.00 0.68 -18.35
C ARG A 193 12.56 1.87 -19.20
N TRP A 194 12.65 1.77 -20.53
CA TRP A 194 12.15 2.79 -21.45
C TRP A 194 10.64 3.00 -21.32
N GLY A 195 9.87 1.91 -21.24
CA GLY A 195 8.44 1.96 -20.97
C GLY A 195 8.12 2.64 -19.64
N GLY A 196 8.91 2.37 -18.60
CA GLY A 196 8.87 3.08 -17.31
C GLY A 196 9.08 4.58 -17.47
N GLY A 197 10.10 5.01 -18.21
CA GLY A 197 10.37 6.43 -18.47
C GLY A 197 9.21 7.14 -19.18
N ILE A 198 8.66 6.52 -20.23
CA ILE A 198 7.50 7.05 -20.96
C ILE A 198 6.29 7.18 -20.02
N LEU A 199 6.01 6.13 -19.24
CA LEU A 199 4.91 6.14 -18.28
C LEU A 199 5.10 7.21 -17.21
N PHE A 200 6.33 7.43 -16.72
CA PHE A 200 6.64 8.46 -15.72
C PHE A 200 6.32 9.87 -16.23
N VAL A 201 6.72 10.17 -17.47
CA VAL A 201 6.44 11.47 -18.11
C VAL A 201 4.95 11.65 -18.33
N ALA A 202 4.26 10.64 -18.85
CA ALA A 202 2.82 10.69 -19.10
C ALA A 202 2.01 10.86 -17.79
N ALA A 203 2.37 10.11 -16.74
CA ALA A 203 1.74 10.20 -15.43
C ALA A 203 2.02 11.56 -14.77
N GLY A 204 3.25 12.08 -14.89
CA GLY A 204 3.61 13.42 -14.43
C GLY A 204 2.81 14.52 -15.13
N ALA A 205 2.61 14.42 -16.44
CA ALA A 205 1.78 15.35 -17.20
C ALA A 205 0.31 15.32 -16.74
N LEU A 206 -0.24 14.13 -16.50
CA LEU A 206 -1.60 13.97 -15.95
C LEU A 206 -1.72 14.57 -14.53
N GLY A 207 -0.72 14.33 -13.68
CA GLY A 207 -0.67 14.88 -12.33
C GLY A 207 -0.61 16.41 -12.32
N LEU A 208 0.26 17.00 -13.15
CA LEU A 208 0.37 18.45 -13.32
C LEU A 208 -0.92 19.07 -13.88
N TRP A 209 -1.55 18.43 -14.86
CA TRP A 209 -2.84 18.88 -15.40
C TRP A 209 -3.93 18.84 -14.31
N SER A 210 -3.99 17.76 -13.53
CA SER A 210 -4.95 17.62 -12.43
C SER A 210 -4.74 18.69 -11.35
N ALA A 211 -3.49 18.94 -10.95
CA ALA A 211 -3.14 19.97 -9.97
C ALA A 211 -3.44 21.38 -10.49
N TYR A 212 -3.13 21.66 -11.75
CA TYR A 212 -3.44 22.93 -12.40
C TYR A 212 -4.95 23.19 -12.46
N THR A 213 -5.75 22.21 -12.88
CA THR A 213 -7.20 22.33 -12.93
C THR A 213 -7.80 22.52 -11.54
N MET A 214 -7.33 21.76 -10.54
CA MET A 214 -7.80 21.93 -9.16
C MET A 214 -7.46 23.32 -8.61
N SER A 215 -6.26 23.84 -8.93
CA SER A 215 -5.85 25.16 -8.46
C SER A 215 -6.53 26.33 -9.16
N THR A 216 -6.91 26.17 -10.43
CA THR A 216 -7.49 27.27 -11.22
C THR A 216 -9.01 27.30 -11.17
N ARG A 217 -9.66 26.14 -11.10
CA ARG A 217 -11.13 26.01 -11.14
C ARG A 217 -11.75 25.67 -9.78
N GLY A 218 -10.97 25.21 -8.80
CA GLY A 218 -11.44 24.87 -7.46
C GLY A 218 -11.39 26.01 -6.42
N GLU A 219 -10.96 27.21 -6.80
CA GLU A 219 -10.73 28.37 -5.91
C GLU A 219 -9.84 28.04 -4.68
N GLY A 220 -8.87 27.13 -4.87
CA GLY A 220 -7.83 26.70 -3.92
C GLY A 220 -6.45 26.64 -4.58
N THR A 221 -5.36 26.52 -3.82
CA THR A 221 -3.96 26.46 -4.35
C THR A 221 -3.50 25.02 -4.62
N PRO A 222 -2.43 24.77 -5.42
CA PRO A 222 -2.01 23.44 -5.88
C PRO A 222 -1.37 22.54 -4.80
N LEU A 223 -1.61 22.84 -3.52
CA LEU A 223 -0.83 22.35 -2.41
C LEU A 223 -1.62 21.32 -1.59
N PRO A 224 -0.99 20.31 -0.96
CA PRO A 224 -1.63 19.20 -0.23
C PRO A 224 -2.47 19.63 0.99
N SER A 225 -2.58 20.94 1.21
CA SER A 225 -3.28 21.56 2.32
C SER A 225 -4.54 22.34 1.88
N ALA A 226 -4.77 22.61 0.60
CA ALA A 226 -5.90 23.44 0.16
C ALA A 226 -7.06 22.60 -0.39
N ILE A 227 -8.02 22.29 0.48
CA ILE A 227 -9.28 21.62 0.12
C ILE A 227 -10.06 22.53 -0.85
N ALA A 228 -10.50 21.98 -1.99
CA ALA A 228 -11.28 22.71 -2.99
C ALA A 228 -12.60 23.23 -2.37
N ARG A 229 -12.93 24.50 -2.60
CA ARG A 229 -14.18 25.14 -2.10
C ARG A 229 -15.39 24.83 -2.97
N ARG A 230 -15.15 24.35 -4.19
CA ARG A 230 -16.15 23.93 -5.17
C ARG A 230 -15.80 22.56 -5.70
N LEU A 231 -16.81 21.78 -6.07
CA LEU A 231 -16.61 20.50 -6.74
C LEU A 231 -15.95 20.74 -8.12
N VAL A 232 -14.75 20.21 -8.32
CA VAL A 232 -13.97 20.43 -9.55
C VAL A 232 -14.35 19.38 -10.59
N ILE A 233 -15.12 19.80 -11.60
CA ILE A 233 -15.59 18.95 -12.70
C ILE A 233 -15.05 19.46 -14.04
N ASP A 234 -13.74 19.68 -14.10
CA ASP A 234 -13.08 20.23 -15.29
C ASP A 234 -11.76 19.52 -15.61
N GLY A 235 -11.16 19.80 -16.76
CA GLY A 235 -9.87 19.26 -17.14
C GLY A 235 -9.89 17.73 -17.17
N PRO A 236 -9.02 17.03 -16.43
CA PRO A 236 -9.03 15.58 -16.38
C PRO A 236 -10.19 15.00 -15.54
N TYR A 237 -10.76 15.78 -14.61
CA TYR A 237 -11.83 15.34 -13.71
C TYR A 237 -13.14 15.05 -14.47
N ARG A 238 -13.35 15.63 -15.66
CA ARG A 238 -14.51 15.30 -16.52
C ARG A 238 -14.49 13.87 -17.09
N PHE A 239 -13.31 13.24 -17.11
CA PHE A 239 -13.11 11.90 -17.67
C PHE A 239 -12.99 10.82 -16.59
N VAL A 240 -12.50 11.17 -15.41
CA VAL A 240 -12.29 10.23 -14.31
C VAL A 240 -12.30 10.98 -13.00
N ARG A 241 -12.86 10.42 -11.92
CA ARG A 241 -13.01 11.17 -10.66
C ARG A 241 -11.71 11.42 -9.93
N ASN A 242 -10.76 10.48 -10.01
CA ASN A 242 -9.50 10.54 -9.27
C ASN A 242 -8.27 10.50 -10.19
N PRO A 243 -8.10 11.47 -11.11
CA PRO A 243 -6.98 11.49 -12.06
C PRO A 243 -5.63 11.69 -11.36
N MET A 244 -5.61 12.42 -10.24
CA MET A 244 -4.40 12.61 -9.44
C MET A 244 -3.95 11.32 -8.75
N ALA A 245 -4.89 10.49 -8.26
CA ALA A 245 -4.57 9.18 -7.71
C ALA A 245 -4.00 8.26 -8.80
N ILE A 246 -4.61 8.24 -9.99
CA ILE A 246 -4.11 7.50 -11.16
C ILE A 246 -2.68 7.93 -11.49
N ALA A 247 -2.43 9.24 -11.55
CA ALA A 247 -1.10 9.80 -11.80
C ALA A 247 -0.08 9.33 -10.76
N GLY A 248 -0.42 9.43 -9.46
CA GLY A 248 0.48 9.01 -8.38
C GLY A 248 0.81 7.52 -8.40
N ILE A 249 -0.19 6.66 -8.65
CA ILE A 249 0.00 5.20 -8.76
C ILE A 249 0.87 4.87 -9.98
N ALA A 250 0.58 5.48 -11.13
CA ALA A 250 1.36 5.29 -12.35
C ALA A 250 2.81 5.80 -12.19
N GLN A 251 3.02 6.90 -11.44
CA GLN A 251 4.36 7.37 -11.09
C GLN A 251 5.10 6.38 -10.18
N GLY A 252 4.45 5.83 -9.15
CA GLY A 252 5.06 4.79 -8.31
C GLY A 252 5.46 3.54 -9.10
N VAL A 253 4.57 3.04 -9.97
CA VAL A 253 4.85 1.89 -10.85
C VAL A 253 6.00 2.20 -11.81
N SER A 254 6.00 3.37 -12.45
CA SER A 254 7.06 3.76 -13.40
C SER A 254 8.43 3.90 -12.74
N VAL A 255 8.51 4.35 -11.48
CA VAL A 255 9.76 4.33 -10.71
C VAL A 255 10.28 2.89 -10.55
N GLY A 256 9.41 1.93 -10.24
CA GLY A 256 9.78 0.51 -10.17
C GLY A 256 10.28 -0.04 -11.51
N LEU A 257 9.60 0.29 -12.61
CA LEU A 257 10.01 -0.11 -13.96
C LEU A 257 11.37 0.50 -14.36
N LEU A 258 11.60 1.78 -14.04
CA LEU A 258 12.87 2.47 -14.29
C LEU A 258 14.02 1.85 -13.49
N ALA A 259 13.77 1.55 -12.22
CA ALA A 259 14.73 0.88 -11.34
C ALA A 259 14.94 -0.60 -11.72
N GLY A 260 14.03 -1.19 -12.49
CA GLY A 260 13.98 -2.64 -12.70
C GLY A 260 13.66 -3.42 -11.44
N SER A 261 12.94 -2.81 -10.51
CA SER A 261 12.59 -3.37 -9.20
C SER A 261 11.12 -3.74 -9.17
N TRP A 262 10.86 -5.03 -9.05
CA TRP A 262 9.50 -5.53 -8.92
C TRP A 262 8.94 -5.28 -7.51
N LEU A 263 9.80 -5.21 -6.48
CA LEU A 263 9.35 -4.86 -5.13
C LEU A 263 8.85 -3.42 -5.05
N VAL A 264 9.45 -2.48 -5.78
CA VAL A 264 8.92 -1.10 -5.87
C VAL A 264 7.56 -1.08 -6.58
N VAL A 265 7.37 -1.90 -7.62
CA VAL A 265 6.06 -2.04 -8.27
C VAL A 265 5.02 -2.60 -7.29
N VAL A 266 5.35 -3.66 -6.55
CA VAL A 266 4.47 -4.24 -5.53
C VAL A 266 4.16 -3.23 -4.44
N TYR A 267 5.15 -2.44 -3.99
CA TYR A 267 4.94 -1.35 -3.04
C TYR A 267 3.94 -0.31 -3.56
N ALA A 268 4.11 0.16 -4.80
CA ALA A 268 3.22 1.15 -5.41
C ALA A 268 1.78 0.61 -5.54
N LEU A 269 1.62 -0.64 -5.98
CA LEU A 269 0.31 -1.29 -6.10
C LEU A 269 -0.33 -1.56 -4.73
N SER A 270 0.46 -1.97 -3.74
CA SER A 270 -0.03 -2.20 -2.37
C SER A 270 -0.51 -0.89 -1.74
N GLY A 271 0.26 0.19 -1.90
CA GLY A 271 -0.15 1.53 -1.48
C GLY A 271 -1.43 2.01 -2.19
N SER A 272 -1.56 1.74 -3.49
CA SER A 272 -2.78 2.01 -4.26
C SER A 272 -4.00 1.28 -3.69
N LEU A 273 -3.86 0.00 -3.36
CA LEU A 273 -4.95 -0.78 -2.78
C LEU A 273 -5.34 -0.22 -1.41
N ILE A 274 -4.36 0.07 -0.54
CA ILE A 274 -4.61 0.68 0.77
C ILE A 274 -5.37 2.00 0.59
N TRP A 275 -4.91 2.88 -0.28
CA TRP A 275 -5.58 4.15 -0.56
C TRP A 275 -7.01 3.93 -1.07
N ASN A 276 -7.20 3.01 -2.03
CA ASN A 276 -8.49 2.69 -2.63
C ASN A 276 -9.54 2.16 -1.62
N TRP A 277 -9.09 1.38 -0.64
CA TRP A 277 -10.00 0.75 0.34
C TRP A 277 -10.19 1.57 1.62
N ILE A 278 -9.24 2.45 1.95
CA ILE A 278 -9.23 3.19 3.21
C ILE A 278 -9.46 4.68 2.97
N VAL A 279 -8.62 5.31 2.15
CA VAL A 279 -8.61 6.76 1.97
C VAL A 279 -9.74 7.21 1.05
N ARG A 280 -9.92 6.54 -0.10
CA ARG A 280 -10.97 6.92 -1.06
C ARG A 280 -12.37 6.95 -0.44
N PRO A 281 -12.85 5.92 0.29
CA PRO A 281 -14.21 5.97 0.85
C PRO A 281 -14.42 7.16 1.78
N LEU A 282 -13.40 7.54 2.55
CA LEU A 282 -13.45 8.71 3.43
C LEU A 282 -13.47 10.02 2.65
N GLU A 283 -12.69 10.11 1.57
CA GLU A 283 -12.74 11.26 0.66
C GLU A 283 -14.11 11.36 -0.03
N GLU A 284 -14.69 10.25 -0.48
CA GLU A 284 -16.01 10.22 -1.10
C GLU A 284 -17.12 10.59 -0.09
N GLU A 285 -17.02 10.12 1.16
CA GLU A 285 -17.93 10.50 2.25
C GLU A 285 -17.85 12.00 2.61
N ASP A 286 -16.65 12.60 2.64
CA ASP A 286 -16.48 14.06 2.83
C ASP A 286 -17.10 14.84 1.67
N LEU A 287 -16.88 14.38 0.42
CA LEU A 287 -17.45 15.01 -0.76
C LEU A 287 -18.98 14.92 -0.79
N GLU A 288 -19.56 13.77 -0.46
CA GLU A 288 -21.01 13.59 -0.31
C GLU A 288 -21.57 14.52 0.78
N ALA A 289 -20.92 14.59 1.95
CA ALA A 289 -21.38 15.43 3.06
C ALA A 289 -21.35 16.94 2.73
N ARG A 290 -20.42 17.37 1.87
CA ARG A 290 -20.22 18.79 1.55
C ARG A 290 -20.98 19.26 0.32
N PHE A 291 -21.11 18.42 -0.71
CA PHE A 291 -21.67 18.80 -2.02
C PHE A 291 -23.00 18.09 -2.33
N GLY A 292 -23.40 17.09 -1.53
CA GLY A 292 -24.71 16.45 -1.63
C GLY A 292 -25.05 15.95 -3.04
N ASP A 293 -26.19 16.38 -3.56
CA ASP A 293 -26.75 15.93 -4.84
C ASP A 293 -25.84 16.24 -6.04
N GLU A 294 -25.09 17.35 -6.03
CA GLU A 294 -24.14 17.68 -7.10
C GLU A 294 -23.05 16.62 -7.23
N TYR A 295 -22.55 16.14 -6.09
CA TYR A 295 -21.55 15.07 -6.08
C TYR A 295 -22.18 13.73 -6.47
N ALA A 296 -23.41 13.45 -6.04
CA ALA A 296 -24.10 12.22 -6.40
C ALA A 296 -24.32 12.12 -7.93
N GLU A 297 -24.74 13.21 -8.57
CA GLU A 297 -24.88 13.29 -10.02
C GLU A 297 -23.54 13.03 -10.71
N TYR A 298 -22.50 13.76 -10.31
CA TYR A 298 -21.15 13.60 -10.84
C TYR A 298 -20.60 12.17 -10.64
N ALA A 299 -20.77 11.58 -9.46
CA ALA A 299 -20.30 10.24 -9.12
C ALA A 299 -21.04 9.13 -9.88
N SER A 300 -22.31 9.36 -10.25
CA SER A 300 -23.09 8.46 -11.08
C SER A 300 -22.62 8.45 -12.55
N ALA A 301 -22.18 9.61 -13.05
CA ALA A 301 -21.79 9.79 -14.44
C ALA A 301 -20.30 9.48 -14.69
N VAL A 302 -19.41 9.83 -13.74
CA VAL A 302 -17.97 9.71 -13.91
C VAL A 302 -17.42 8.56 -13.06
N ARG A 303 -16.69 7.64 -13.68
CA ARG A 303 -16.10 6.50 -12.98
C ARG A 303 -14.88 6.92 -12.15
N CYS A 304 -14.63 6.20 -11.06
CA CYS A 304 -13.51 6.52 -10.16
C CYS A 304 -12.13 6.31 -10.81
N TRP A 305 -11.96 5.20 -11.53
CA TRP A 305 -10.64 4.73 -11.99
C TRP A 305 -10.51 4.61 -13.51
N ILE A 306 -11.62 4.42 -14.22
CA ILE A 306 -11.62 4.14 -15.65
C ILE A 306 -12.02 5.41 -16.37
N PRO A 307 -11.13 6.02 -17.18
CA PRO A 307 -11.49 7.17 -17.97
C PRO A 307 -12.64 6.85 -18.92
N GLN A 308 -13.66 7.69 -18.94
CA GLN A 308 -14.69 7.61 -19.97
C GLN A 308 -14.28 8.40 -21.22
N PRO A 309 -14.63 7.95 -22.43
CA PRO A 309 -14.24 8.62 -23.66
C PRO A 309 -14.97 9.94 -23.90
N ARG A 310 -16.16 10.11 -23.30
CA ARG A 310 -16.95 11.35 -23.40
C ARG A 310 -16.78 12.17 -22.12
N PRO A 311 -16.45 13.47 -22.22
CA PRO A 311 -16.37 14.33 -21.05
C PRO A 311 -17.75 14.51 -20.41
N PHE A 312 -17.80 14.46 -19.09
CA PHE A 312 -18.99 14.89 -18.36
C PHE A 312 -19.07 16.42 -18.35
N HIS A 313 -20.28 16.93 -18.56
CA HIS A 313 -20.61 18.34 -18.47
C HIS A 313 -21.72 18.46 -17.44
N ALA A 314 -21.47 19.18 -16.35
CA ALA A 314 -22.53 19.51 -15.40
C ALA A 314 -23.50 20.50 -16.07
N ASP A 315 -24.81 20.31 -15.88
CA ASP A 315 -25.79 21.28 -16.35
C ASP A 315 -25.57 22.62 -15.62
N VAL A 316 -25.50 23.71 -16.40
CA VAL A 316 -25.11 25.07 -15.98
C VAL A 316 -26.08 25.71 -14.95
N ASN A 317 -27.08 24.97 -14.47
CA ASN A 317 -28.21 25.48 -13.70
C ASN A 317 -28.13 25.31 -12.18
N ILE A 318 -27.02 24.84 -11.64
CA ILE A 318 -26.81 24.80 -10.18
C ILE A 318 -25.87 25.97 -9.82
N ARG A 319 -26.47 27.05 -9.31
CA ARG A 319 -25.82 28.32 -8.91
C ARG A 319 -25.34 28.30 -7.48
#